data_AF-A0A7C3PY31-F1
#
_entry.id   AF-A0A7C3PY31-F1
#
_cell.length_a   1.000
_cell.length_b   1.000
_cell.length_c   1.000
_cell.angle_alpha   90.00
_cell.angle_beta   90.00
_cell.angle_gamma   90.00
#
_symmetry.space_group_name_H-M   'P 1'
#
loop_
_entity.id
_entity.type
_entity.pdbx_description
1 polymer ?
#
loop_
_entity_poly.entity_id
_entity_poly.type
_entity_poly.pdbx_seq_one_letter_code
_entity_poly.pdbx_strand_id
1 'polypeptide(L)'
;MKSRTERAAWKENLLEQLARLGGEGRAAAEFLRTHKTYIGFWRVRKNVGAFWTFLGTIHLNSFYYSTETGTDSIGMLTLLIHEVKHLQQGLLLALSVYGEMEAWQLQFRLYHQLTGKPMHPAIAELMSLPLAYDRAVLRRARDLMQAYAGKGYRADLLPLFPLGKEIKYWLRRN
;
A
#
# COMPACT_ATOMS: atom_id res chain seq x y z
N MET A 1 -6.70 -20.93 -17.66
CA MET A 1 -5.59 -20.45 -16.81
C MET A 1 -4.47 -20.02 -17.74
N LYS A 2 -3.98 -18.77 -17.64
CA LYS A 2 -2.91 -18.27 -18.54
C LYS A 2 -1.66 -19.13 -18.43
N SER A 3 -1.03 -19.41 -19.56
CA SER A 3 0.30 -20.02 -19.67
C SER A 3 1.37 -19.17 -18.99
N ARG A 4 2.55 -19.76 -18.75
CA ARG A 4 3.69 -19.05 -18.15
C ARG A 4 4.10 -17.81 -18.96
N THR A 5 4.11 -17.93 -20.29
CA THR A 5 4.45 -16.84 -21.21
C THR A 5 3.42 -15.72 -21.16
N GLU A 6 2.12 -16.06 -21.16
CA GLU A 6 1.05 -15.07 -21.05
C GLU A 6 1.07 -14.35 -19.69
N ARG A 7 1.43 -15.04 -18.61
CA ARG A 7 1.64 -14.43 -17.29
C ARG A 7 2.82 -13.46 -17.28
N ALA A 8 3.93 -13.84 -17.92
CA ALA A 8 5.11 -12.98 -18.02
C ALA A 8 4.79 -11.71 -18.84
N ALA A 9 4.13 -11.86 -19.99
CA ALA A 9 3.70 -10.74 -20.82
C ALA A 9 2.71 -9.82 -20.08
N TRP A 10 1.75 -10.39 -19.36
CA TRP A 10 0.83 -9.61 -18.52
C TRP A 10 1.58 -8.83 -17.44
N LYS A 11 2.55 -9.45 -16.76
CA LYS A 11 3.35 -8.78 -15.73
C LYS A 11 4.16 -7.63 -16.32
N GLU A 12 4.84 -7.82 -17.45
CA GLU A 12 5.63 -6.74 -18.04
C GLU A 12 4.75 -5.57 -18.49
N ASN A 13 3.60 -5.85 -19.12
CA ASN A 13 2.65 -4.80 -19.47
C ASN A 13 2.13 -4.04 -18.24
N LEU A 14 1.87 -4.75 -17.12
CA LEU A 14 1.53 -4.10 -15.85
C LEU A 14 2.65 -3.17 -15.36
N LEU A 15 3.91 -3.60 -15.42
CA LEU A 15 5.06 -2.79 -14.99
C LEU A 15 5.34 -1.61 -15.92
N GLU A 16 5.07 -1.75 -17.22
CA GLU A 16 5.12 -0.63 -18.17
C GLU A 16 4.05 0.41 -17.86
N GLN A 17 2.81 -0.02 -17.61
CA GLN A 17 1.74 0.88 -17.21
C GLN A 17 2.04 1.57 -15.86
N LEU A 18 2.62 0.85 -14.92
CA LEU A 18 3.08 1.41 -13.64
C LEU A 18 4.13 2.50 -13.84
N ALA A 19 5.13 2.25 -14.70
CA ALA A 19 6.19 3.22 -15.00
C ALA A 19 5.68 4.51 -15.66
N ARG A 20 4.52 4.46 -16.33
CA ARG A 20 3.87 5.64 -16.93
C ARG A 20 3.23 6.56 -15.89
N LEU A 21 3.06 6.14 -14.63
CA LEU A 21 2.47 6.95 -13.56
C LEU A 21 3.45 7.96 -12.91
N GLY A 22 4.50 8.36 -13.63
CA GLY A 22 5.47 9.35 -13.15
C GLY A 22 6.63 8.75 -12.34
N GLY A 23 7.27 9.57 -11.50
CA GLY A 23 8.48 9.20 -10.76
C GLY A 23 8.26 8.03 -9.80
N GLU A 24 7.20 8.09 -9.00
CA GLU A 24 6.83 7.04 -8.04
C GLU A 24 6.51 5.71 -8.74
N GLY A 25 5.79 5.77 -9.86
CA GLY A 25 5.46 4.61 -10.68
C GLY A 25 6.70 3.96 -11.30
N ARG A 26 7.65 4.77 -11.82
CA ARG A 26 8.93 4.28 -12.34
C ARG A 26 9.76 3.59 -11.27
N ALA A 27 9.92 4.23 -10.11
CA ALA A 27 10.68 3.67 -8.99
C ALA A 27 10.06 2.36 -8.51
N ALA A 28 8.73 2.28 -8.45
CA ALA A 28 8.03 1.04 -8.09
C ALA A 28 8.24 -0.07 -9.13
N ALA A 29 8.13 0.24 -10.42
CA ALA A 29 8.36 -0.72 -11.49
C ALA A 29 9.80 -1.25 -11.49
N GLU A 30 10.78 -0.36 -11.32
CA GLU A 30 12.19 -0.71 -11.22
C GLU A 30 12.48 -1.59 -10.00
N PHE A 31 11.89 -1.27 -8.85
CA PHE A 31 12.00 -2.09 -7.65
C PHE A 31 11.49 -3.53 -7.91
N LEU A 32 10.31 -3.65 -8.51
CA LEU A 32 9.68 -4.95 -8.82
C LEU A 32 10.50 -5.78 -9.82
N ARG A 33 11.12 -5.14 -10.81
CA ARG A 33 12.02 -5.81 -11.76
C ARG A 33 13.30 -6.28 -11.08
N THR A 34 13.96 -5.38 -10.34
CA THR A 34 15.25 -5.64 -9.66
C THR A 34 15.13 -6.78 -8.66
N HIS A 35 14.08 -6.78 -7.84
CA HIS A 35 13.86 -7.81 -6.83
C HIS A 35 13.13 -9.05 -7.37
N LYS A 36 12.79 -9.05 -8.67
CA LYS A 36 12.01 -10.11 -9.33
C LYS A 36 10.74 -10.47 -8.54
N THR A 37 10.11 -9.48 -7.92
CA THR A 37 8.95 -9.65 -7.04
C THR A 37 7.84 -10.42 -7.73
N TYR A 38 7.34 -11.46 -7.08
CA TYR A 38 6.16 -12.18 -7.55
C TYR A 38 4.91 -11.35 -7.32
N ILE A 39 4.08 -11.23 -8.36
CA ILE A 39 2.77 -10.57 -8.29
C ILE A 39 1.72 -11.62 -8.63
N GLY A 40 0.83 -11.89 -7.68
CA GLY A 40 -0.22 -12.90 -7.81
C GLY A 40 -1.58 -12.40 -7.38
N PHE A 41 -2.53 -13.33 -7.33
CA PHE A 41 -3.89 -13.09 -6.87
C PHE A 41 -4.20 -14.06 -5.75
N TRP A 42 -4.80 -13.57 -4.67
CA TRP A 42 -5.26 -14.40 -3.57
C TRP A 42 -6.59 -13.87 -3.05
N ARG A 43 -7.56 -14.77 -2.87
CA ARG A 43 -8.83 -14.45 -2.24
C ARG A 43 -8.64 -14.25 -0.73
N VAL A 44 -8.84 -13.02 -0.27
CA VAL A 44 -8.83 -12.62 1.15
C VAL A 44 -10.07 -11.79 1.48
N ARG A 45 -10.26 -11.36 2.72
CA ARG A 45 -11.41 -10.53 3.12
C ARG A 45 -11.60 -9.29 2.24
N LYS A 46 -12.86 -8.89 2.00
CA LYS A 46 -13.25 -7.80 1.06
C LYS A 46 -12.62 -6.43 1.39
N ASN A 47 -12.31 -6.16 2.65
CA ASN A 47 -11.71 -4.89 3.07
C ASN A 47 -10.18 -4.82 2.84
N VAL A 48 -9.59 -5.78 2.13
CA VAL A 48 -8.18 -5.79 1.74
C VAL A 48 -8.13 -5.72 0.21
N GLY A 49 -7.49 -4.69 -0.34
CA GLY A 49 -7.34 -4.56 -1.81
C GLY A 49 -6.17 -5.38 -2.35
N ALA A 50 -5.04 -5.33 -1.65
CA ALA A 50 -3.81 -6.05 -1.94
C ALA A 50 -3.04 -6.22 -0.63
N PHE A 51 -1.98 -7.01 -0.67
CA PHE A 51 -1.05 -7.14 0.45
C PHE A 51 0.32 -7.64 -0.04
N TRP A 52 1.36 -7.15 0.60
CA TRP A 52 2.71 -7.67 0.52
C TRP A 52 2.93 -8.82 1.53
N THR A 53 3.99 -9.60 1.32
CA THR A 53 4.45 -10.61 2.29
C THR A 53 5.89 -10.35 2.68
N PHE A 54 6.31 -10.83 3.85
CA PHE A 54 7.70 -10.72 4.29
C PHE A 54 8.71 -11.43 3.37
N LEU A 55 8.23 -12.31 2.47
CA LEU A 55 9.04 -12.95 1.43
C LEU A 55 9.22 -12.08 0.18
N GLY A 56 8.74 -10.83 0.20
CA GLY A 56 8.88 -9.91 -0.92
C GLY A 56 7.93 -10.17 -2.08
N THR A 57 6.78 -10.82 -1.83
CA THR A 57 5.72 -11.05 -2.82
C THR A 57 4.56 -10.08 -2.63
N ILE A 58 3.80 -9.82 -3.69
CA ILE A 58 2.60 -8.99 -3.66
C ILE A 58 1.42 -9.81 -4.20
N HIS A 59 0.28 -9.70 -3.52
CA HIS A 59 -0.95 -10.37 -3.90
C HIS A 59 -2.09 -9.37 -4.00
N LEU A 60 -2.71 -9.27 -5.18
CA LEU A 60 -3.93 -8.52 -5.38
C LEU A 60 -5.13 -9.37 -4.93
N ASN A 61 -6.13 -8.74 -4.30
CA ASN A 61 -7.30 -9.47 -3.85
C ASN A 61 -8.15 -9.93 -5.05
N SER A 62 -8.34 -11.24 -5.17
CA SER A 62 -9.08 -11.83 -6.29
C SER A 62 -10.59 -11.55 -6.27
N PHE A 63 -11.12 -10.91 -5.22
CA PHE A 63 -12.47 -10.36 -5.23
C PHE A 63 -12.64 -9.20 -6.22
N TYR A 64 -11.55 -8.47 -6.51
CA TYR A 64 -11.57 -7.24 -7.30
C TYR A 64 -10.72 -7.32 -8.56
N TYR A 65 -9.66 -8.13 -8.50
CA TYR A 65 -8.65 -8.17 -9.54
C TYR A 65 -8.40 -9.58 -10.06
N SER A 66 -8.12 -9.69 -11.34
CA SER A 66 -7.70 -10.92 -12.00
C SER A 66 -6.73 -10.59 -13.12
N THR A 67 -6.26 -11.61 -13.83
CA THR A 67 -5.47 -11.41 -15.06
C THR A 67 -6.27 -10.82 -16.22
N GLU A 68 -7.59 -10.68 -16.06
CA GLU A 68 -8.51 -10.06 -17.02
C GLU A 68 -8.78 -8.58 -16.68
N THR A 69 -8.45 -8.15 -15.45
CA THR A 69 -8.44 -6.72 -15.12
C THR A 69 -7.45 -6.00 -16.01
N GLY A 70 -7.89 -4.88 -16.60
CA GLY A 70 -7.04 -3.97 -17.36
C GLY A 70 -5.79 -3.59 -16.57
N THR A 71 -4.62 -3.80 -17.15
CA THR A 71 -3.31 -3.45 -16.55
C THR A 71 -3.11 -1.95 -16.37
N ASP A 72 -3.96 -1.15 -17.00
CA ASP A 72 -4.04 0.31 -16.92
C ASP A 72 -4.99 0.82 -15.82
N SER A 73 -5.62 -0.08 -15.07
CA SER A 73 -6.48 0.29 -13.94
C SER A 73 -5.71 1.12 -12.90
N ILE A 74 -6.01 2.42 -12.85
CA ILE A 74 -5.33 3.36 -11.94
C ILE A 74 -5.45 2.91 -10.48
N GLY A 75 -6.62 2.41 -10.06
CA GLY A 75 -6.81 1.90 -8.70
C GLY A 75 -5.85 0.75 -8.39
N MET A 76 -5.74 -0.21 -9.31
CA MET A 76 -4.82 -1.34 -9.17
C MET A 76 -3.35 -0.90 -9.17
N LEU A 77 -2.97 0.02 -10.05
CA LEU A 77 -1.60 0.51 -10.16
C LEU A 77 -1.18 1.31 -8.92
N THR A 78 -2.02 2.22 -8.42
CA THR A 78 -1.70 2.98 -7.20
C THR A 78 -1.64 2.09 -5.96
N LEU A 79 -2.46 1.04 -5.92
CA LEU A 79 -2.41 0.03 -4.87
C LEU A 79 -1.13 -0.81 -4.97
N LEU A 80 -0.66 -1.13 -6.18
CA LEU A 80 0.63 -1.80 -6.35
C LEU A 80 1.79 -0.92 -5.84
N ILE A 81 1.74 0.40 -6.06
CA ILE A 81 2.72 1.35 -5.50
C ILE A 81 2.70 1.32 -3.98
N HIS A 82 1.51 1.25 -3.36
CA HIS A 82 1.35 1.09 -1.92
C HIS A 82 2.07 -0.17 -1.39
N GLU A 83 1.83 -1.32 -2.01
CA GLU A 83 2.48 -2.56 -1.59
C GLU A 83 4.00 -2.53 -1.80
N VAL A 84 4.47 -1.91 -2.88
CA VAL A 84 5.91 -1.69 -3.08
C VAL A 84 6.49 -0.78 -2.01
N LYS A 85 5.77 0.25 -1.58
CA LYS A 85 6.21 1.13 -0.49
C LYS A 85 6.45 0.35 0.79
N HIS A 86 5.59 -0.61 1.12
CA HIS A 86 5.83 -1.50 2.26
C HIS A 86 7.08 -2.38 2.11
N LEU A 87 7.33 -2.93 0.92
CA LEU A 87 8.55 -3.68 0.66
C LEU A 87 9.81 -2.80 0.81
N GLN A 88 9.75 -1.54 0.37
CA GLN A 88 10.85 -0.57 0.52
C GLN A 88 11.06 -0.15 1.99
N GLN A 89 9.99 0.02 2.76
CA GLN A 89 10.03 0.33 4.19
C GLN A 89 10.68 -0.79 5.01
N GLY A 90 10.52 -2.04 4.56
CA GLY A 90 10.91 -3.22 5.30
C GLY A 90 9.94 -3.55 6.44
N LEU A 91 10.05 -4.79 6.94
CA LEU A 91 9.07 -5.42 7.82
C LEU A 91 8.66 -4.57 9.03
N LEU A 92 9.63 -4.00 9.75
CA LEU A 92 9.38 -3.31 11.02
C LEU A 92 8.68 -1.96 10.85
N LEU A 93 8.95 -1.26 9.76
CA LEU A 93 8.33 0.03 9.47
C LEU A 93 6.96 -0.19 8.84
N ALA A 94 6.86 -1.11 7.88
CA ALA A 94 5.59 -1.45 7.23
C ALA A 94 4.54 -1.96 8.23
N LEU A 95 4.93 -2.78 9.22
CA LEU A 95 4.05 -3.22 10.31
C LEU A 95 3.91 -2.17 11.43
N SER A 96 3.59 -0.94 11.06
CA SER A 96 3.25 0.13 12.01
C SER A 96 2.22 1.09 11.41
N VAL A 97 1.47 1.79 12.25
CA VAL A 97 0.53 2.82 11.78
C VAL A 97 1.25 3.92 11.01
N TYR A 98 2.47 4.29 11.40
CA TYR A 98 3.31 5.22 10.64
C TYR A 98 3.58 4.71 9.23
N GLY A 99 3.97 3.44 9.09
CA GLY A 99 4.28 2.84 7.79
C GLY A 99 3.06 2.78 6.86
N GLU A 100 1.92 2.33 7.40
CA GLU A 100 0.63 2.36 6.70
C GLU A 100 0.25 3.79 6.31
N MET A 101 0.31 4.76 7.23
CA MET A 101 -0.03 6.15 6.93
C MET A 101 0.77 6.71 5.76
N GLU A 102 2.09 6.48 5.72
CA GLU A 102 2.94 6.90 4.61
C GLU A 102 2.52 6.24 3.28
N ALA A 103 2.24 4.93 3.29
CA ALA A 103 1.81 4.19 2.11
C ALA A 103 0.40 4.61 1.62
N TRP A 104 -0.52 4.88 2.54
CA TRP A 104 -1.85 5.44 2.24
C TRP A 104 -1.74 6.81 1.62
N GLN A 105 -0.95 7.71 2.24
CA GLN A 105 -0.79 9.06 1.71
C GLN A 105 -0.20 9.07 0.31
N LEU A 106 0.78 8.19 0.04
CA LEU A 106 1.34 7.99 -1.29
C LEU A 106 0.26 7.53 -2.29
N GLN A 107 -0.46 6.46 -1.98
CA GLN A 107 -1.49 5.89 -2.85
C GLN A 107 -2.58 6.90 -3.20
N PHE A 108 -3.18 7.53 -2.18
CA PHE A 108 -4.33 8.41 -2.38
C PHE A 108 -3.95 9.73 -3.04
N ARG A 109 -2.75 10.26 -2.76
CA ARG A 109 -2.20 11.41 -3.50
C ARG A 109 -2.10 11.11 -4.99
N LEU A 110 -1.50 9.98 -5.36
CA LEU A 110 -1.34 9.59 -6.76
C LEU A 110 -2.70 9.32 -7.41
N TYR A 111 -3.58 8.59 -6.74
CA TYR A 111 -4.92 8.30 -7.26
C TYR A 111 -5.71 9.57 -7.56
N HIS A 112 -5.69 10.53 -6.63
CA HIS A 112 -6.35 11.82 -6.82
C HIS A 112 -5.74 12.64 -7.95
N GLN A 113 -4.40 12.73 -8.00
CA GLN A 113 -3.69 13.45 -9.07
C GLN A 113 -4.00 12.88 -10.47
N LEU A 114 -4.11 11.55 -10.58
CA LEU A 114 -4.33 10.87 -11.86
C LEU A 114 -5.79 10.85 -12.32
N THR A 115 -6.74 10.90 -11.38
CA THR A 115 -8.17 10.74 -11.71
C THR A 115 -9.00 12.00 -11.54
N GLY A 116 -8.51 12.99 -10.79
CA GLY A 116 -9.26 14.20 -10.42
C GLY A 116 -10.47 13.92 -9.52
N LYS A 117 -10.69 12.66 -9.09
CA LYS A 117 -11.87 12.29 -8.31
C LYS A 117 -11.80 12.91 -6.92
N PRO A 118 -12.93 13.36 -6.36
CA PRO A 118 -12.97 13.89 -5.00
C PRO A 118 -12.53 12.81 -4.00
N MET A 119 -11.71 13.23 -3.02
CA MET A 119 -11.31 12.35 -1.93
C MET A 119 -12.45 12.16 -0.93
N HIS A 120 -12.57 10.96 -0.37
CA HIS A 120 -13.43 10.73 0.79
C HIS A 120 -12.97 11.63 1.96
N PRO A 121 -13.86 12.20 2.78
CA PRO A 121 -13.49 13.14 3.84
C PRO A 121 -12.41 12.60 4.80
N ALA A 122 -12.53 11.33 5.22
CA ALA A 122 -11.50 10.71 6.08
C ALA A 122 -10.13 10.59 5.40
N ILE A 123 -10.08 10.41 4.07
CA ILE A 123 -8.83 10.38 3.31
C ILE A 123 -8.27 11.79 3.18
N ALA A 124 -9.11 12.78 2.87
CA ALA A 124 -8.68 14.18 2.77
C ALA A 124 -8.05 14.66 4.09
N GLU A 125 -8.61 14.27 5.23
CA GLU A 125 -8.02 14.54 6.53
C GLU A 125 -6.74 13.72 6.77
N LEU A 126 -6.71 12.44 6.40
CA LEU A 126 -5.49 11.62 6.51
C LEU A 126 -4.33 12.24 5.72
N MET A 127 -4.62 12.82 4.55
CA MET A 127 -3.65 13.51 3.71
C MET A 127 -3.11 14.81 4.30
N SER A 128 -3.84 15.46 5.22
CA SER A 128 -3.39 16.70 5.87
C SER A 128 -2.55 16.46 7.13
N LEU A 129 -2.58 15.23 7.67
CA LEU A 129 -1.77 14.86 8.82
C LEU A 129 -0.27 14.84 8.47
N PRO A 130 0.61 15.41 9.32
CA PRO A 130 2.05 15.39 9.08
C PRO A 130 2.61 13.98 9.25
N LEU A 131 3.53 13.57 8.37
CA LEU A 131 4.35 12.36 8.58
C LEU A 131 5.40 12.61 9.66
N ALA A 132 4.99 12.45 10.91
CA ALA A 132 5.82 12.66 12.08
C ALA A 132 5.64 11.54 13.11
N TYR A 133 6.64 11.35 13.96
CA TYR A 133 6.57 10.43 15.09
C TYR A 133 5.81 11.05 16.29
N ASP A 134 4.56 11.45 16.03
CA ASP A 134 3.64 11.99 17.03
C ASP A 134 2.51 10.98 17.29
N ARG A 135 2.34 10.55 18.55
CA ARG A 135 1.33 9.54 18.90
C ARG A 135 -0.10 10.02 18.68
N ALA A 136 -0.39 11.30 18.91
CA ALA A 136 -1.73 11.85 18.70
C ALA A 136 -2.06 11.86 17.20
N VAL A 137 -1.11 12.28 16.37
CA VAL A 137 -1.23 12.24 14.91
C VAL A 137 -1.45 10.80 14.42
N LEU A 138 -0.63 9.84 14.89
CA LEU A 138 -0.74 8.45 14.44
C LEU A 138 -2.01 7.76 14.94
N ARG A 139 -2.49 8.08 16.16
CA ARG A 139 -3.81 7.63 16.61
C ARG A 139 -4.91 8.15 15.68
N ARG A 140 -4.86 9.43 15.32
CA ARG A 140 -5.82 10.02 14.40
C ARG A 140 -5.75 9.37 13.01
N ALA A 141 -4.54 9.13 12.49
CA ALA A 141 -4.34 8.45 11.22
C ALA A 141 -4.98 7.06 11.21
N ARG A 142 -4.76 6.26 12.28
CA ARG A 142 -5.41 4.96 12.45
C ARG A 142 -6.93 5.06 12.42
N ASP A 143 -7.50 6.00 13.17
CA ASP A 143 -8.94 6.15 13.27
C ASP A 143 -9.55 6.53 11.91
N LEU A 144 -8.87 7.39 11.13
CA LEU A 144 -9.26 7.77 9.78
C LEU A 144 -9.17 6.62 8.77
N MET A 145 -8.09 5.81 8.84
CA MET A 145 -7.97 4.62 8.00
C MET A 145 -9.11 3.62 8.28
N GLN A 146 -9.49 3.43 9.55
CA GLN A 146 -10.65 2.61 9.91
C GLN A 146 -11.99 3.23 9.52
N ALA A 147 -12.12 4.56 9.57
CA ALA A 147 -13.32 5.25 9.12
C ALA A 147 -13.56 5.04 7.61
N TYR A 148 -12.49 4.96 6.82
CA TYR A 148 -12.58 4.70 5.39
C TYR A 148 -12.71 3.20 5.06
N ALA A 149 -11.83 2.35 5.58
CA ALA A 149 -11.77 0.93 5.23
C ALA A 149 -12.71 0.02 6.06
N GLY A 150 -13.37 0.61 7.06
CA GLY A 150 -14.18 -0.11 8.04
C GLY A 150 -13.36 -0.85 9.10
N LYS A 151 -14.04 -1.34 10.13
CA LYS A 151 -13.43 -2.03 11.29
C LYS A 151 -12.75 -3.36 10.95
N GLY A 152 -13.00 -3.91 9.76
CA GLY A 152 -12.27 -5.07 9.25
C GLY A 152 -10.80 -4.77 8.95
N TYR A 153 -10.44 -3.51 8.71
CA TYR A 153 -9.07 -3.07 8.51
C TYR A 153 -8.41 -2.84 9.87
N ARG A 154 -7.61 -3.84 10.30
CA ARG A 154 -7.13 -3.98 11.67
C ARG A 154 -5.89 -3.12 11.99
N ALA A 155 -5.89 -1.85 11.59
CA ALA A 155 -4.83 -0.90 11.97
C ALA A 155 -4.76 -0.67 13.49
N ASP A 156 -5.79 -1.07 14.26
CA ASP A 156 -5.78 -1.13 15.73
C ASP A 156 -4.79 -2.13 16.31
N LEU A 157 -4.43 -3.16 15.57
CA LEU A 157 -3.46 -4.17 16.01
C LEU A 157 -2.01 -3.77 15.74
N LEU A 158 -1.79 -2.72 14.95
CA LEU A 158 -0.45 -2.25 14.63
C LEU A 158 0.09 -1.36 15.75
N PRO A 159 1.40 -1.44 16.06
CA PRO A 159 2.03 -0.43 16.89
C PRO A 159 1.96 0.93 16.19
N LEU A 160 1.87 2.02 16.98
CA LEU A 160 1.84 3.35 16.38
C LEU A 160 3.16 3.65 15.66
N PHE A 161 4.27 3.44 16.37
CA PHE A 161 5.61 3.58 15.82
C PHE A 161 6.15 2.24 15.31
N PRO A 162 7.18 2.25 14.46
CA PRO A 162 7.99 1.06 14.19
C PRO A 162 8.53 0.47 15.48
N LEU A 163 8.65 -0.85 15.56
CA LEU A 163 8.90 -1.60 16.80
C LEU A 163 10.03 -1.02 17.67
N GLY A 164 11.18 -0.69 17.09
CA GLY A 164 12.32 -0.12 17.84
C GLY A 164 12.02 1.23 18.50
N LYS A 165 11.21 2.08 17.85
CA LYS A 165 10.76 3.37 18.42
C LYS A 165 9.68 3.18 19.48
N GLU A 166 8.81 2.18 19.31
CA GLU A 166 7.79 1.83 20.30
C GLU A 166 8.46 1.35 21.59
N ILE A 167 9.44 0.43 21.51
CA ILE A 167 10.21 -0.05 22.67
C ILE A 167 10.90 1.12 23.39
N LYS A 168 11.61 1.97 22.65
CA LYS A 168 12.31 3.13 23.22
C LYS A 168 11.37 4.10 23.93
N TYR A 169 10.15 4.28 23.43
CA TYR A 169 9.14 5.10 24.07
C TYR A 169 8.71 4.52 25.42
N TRP A 170 8.41 3.22 25.49
CA TRP A 170 8.01 2.57 26.73
C TRP A 170 9.12 2.53 27.78
N LEU A 171 10.37 2.32 27.36
CA LEU A 171 11.52 2.33 28.27
C LEU A 171 11.81 3.72 28.86
N ARG A 172 11.50 4.81 28.15
CA ARG A 172 11.71 6.19 28.62
C ARG A 172 10.53 6.77 29.40
N ARG A 173 9.41 6.05 29.43
CA ARG A 173 8.19 6.44 30.15
C ARG A 173 8.22 5.98 31.61
N ASN A 174 9.07 5.00 31.92
CA ASN A 174 9.44 4.59 33.28
C ASN A 174 10.63 5.42 33.76
#